data_AF-A0A8H4R7H0-F1
#
_entry.id   AF-A0A8H4R7H0-F1
#
_cell.length_a   1.000
_cell.length_b   1.000
_cell.length_c   1.000
_cell.angle_alpha   90.00
_cell.angle_beta   90.00
_cell.angle_gamma   90.00
#
_symmetry.space_group_name_H-M   'P 1'
#
loop_
_entity.id
_entity.type
_entity.pdbx_description
1 polymer ?
#
loop_
_entity_poly.entity_id
_entity_poly.type
_entity_poly.pdbx_seq_one_letter_code
_entity_poly.pdbx_strand_id
1 'polypeptide(L)'
;MLGRRAATRLASTLKNVRRNASSSSSTPAVVGKDVKIDKKAFEAGPATIQQAPNYPTTWSTNQAPRPGPGSGPRFEQTAMEFQPNPLSAMELIAQEPIRLVQGRKAVCDGGVSP
;
A
#
# COMPACT_ATOMS: atom_id res chain seq x y z
N MET A 1 23.61 -37.02 -67.42
CA MET A 1 22.35 -37.79 -67.29
C MET A 1 21.62 -37.27 -66.05
N LEU A 2 20.83 -36.20 -66.19
CA LEU A 2 19.36 -36.22 -66.36
C LEU A 2 18.58 -36.81 -65.17
N GLY A 3 17.71 -35.99 -64.58
CA GLY A 3 16.57 -36.46 -63.76
C GLY A 3 16.24 -35.52 -62.58
N ARG A 4 15.68 -34.33 -62.81
CA ARG A 4 14.24 -33.98 -62.84
C ARG A 4 13.48 -34.09 -61.48
N ARG A 5 13.26 -32.90 -60.91
CA ARG A 5 12.00 -32.34 -60.32
C ARG A 5 11.08 -33.23 -59.47
N ALA A 6 10.81 -32.77 -58.25
CA ALA A 6 9.43 -32.51 -57.79
C ALA A 6 9.45 -31.53 -56.59
N ALA A 7 8.96 -30.31 -56.80
CA ALA A 7 8.66 -29.37 -55.73
C ALA A 7 7.19 -29.54 -55.34
N THR A 8 6.93 -30.05 -54.15
CA THR A 8 5.58 -30.06 -53.57
C THR A 8 5.34 -28.75 -52.84
N ARG A 9 4.56 -27.88 -53.49
CA ARG A 9 3.89 -26.76 -52.82
C ARG A 9 2.81 -27.34 -51.89
N LEU A 10 2.91 -27.06 -50.60
CA LEU A 10 1.77 -27.19 -49.69
C LEU A 10 1.42 -25.82 -49.13
N ALA A 11 0.16 -25.47 -49.34
CA ALA A 11 -0.41 -24.16 -49.15
C ALA A 11 -0.45 -23.75 -47.66
N SER A 12 -0.08 -22.50 -47.39
CA SER A 12 -0.25 -21.84 -46.10
C SER A 12 -1.74 -21.59 -45.84
N THR A 13 -2.34 -22.37 -44.92
CA THR A 13 -3.67 -22.08 -44.38
C THR A 13 -3.56 -21.02 -43.28
N LEU A 14 -3.57 -19.75 -43.68
CA LEU A 14 -3.75 -18.64 -42.74
C LEU A 14 -5.19 -18.68 -42.21
N LYS A 15 -5.36 -19.23 -41.01
CA LYS A 15 -6.63 -19.16 -40.28
C LYS A 15 -6.81 -17.73 -39.77
N ASN A 16 -7.85 -17.07 -40.26
CA ASN A 16 -8.28 -15.74 -39.81
C ASN A 16 -8.66 -15.78 -38.33
N VAL A 17 -7.81 -15.23 -37.46
CA VAL A 17 -8.17 -14.88 -36.09
C VAL A 17 -9.08 -13.66 -36.14
N ARG A 18 -10.39 -13.86 -35.97
CA ARG A 18 -11.35 -12.78 -35.76
C ARG A 18 -11.09 -12.20 -34.36
N ARG A 19 -10.58 -10.97 -34.29
CA ARG A 19 -10.53 -10.18 -33.06
C ARG A 19 -11.96 -9.75 -32.71
N ASN A 20 -12.50 -10.28 -31.62
CA ASN A 20 -13.76 -9.84 -31.04
C ASN A 20 -13.50 -8.50 -30.32
N ALA A 21 -13.71 -7.39 -31.03
CA ALA A 21 -13.61 -6.06 -30.45
C ALA A 21 -14.88 -5.75 -29.66
N SER A 22 -14.74 -5.64 -28.33
CA SER A 22 -15.80 -5.19 -27.43
C SER A 22 -16.23 -3.77 -27.81
N SER A 23 -17.51 -3.61 -28.11
CA SER A 23 -18.15 -2.30 -28.26
C SER A 23 -18.19 -1.60 -26.91
N SER A 24 -17.20 -0.76 -26.61
CA SER A 24 -17.31 0.21 -25.53
C SER A 24 -18.24 1.33 -25.98
N SER A 25 -19.47 1.33 -25.44
CA SER A 25 -20.37 2.47 -25.55
C SER A 25 -19.72 3.68 -24.87
N SER A 26 -19.30 4.66 -25.67
CA SER A 26 -18.88 5.97 -25.20
C SER A 26 -20.08 6.70 -24.59
N THR A 27 -20.12 6.80 -23.26
CA THR A 27 -20.97 7.78 -22.60
C THR A 27 -20.35 9.17 -22.77
N PRO A 28 -21.17 10.22 -23.00
CA PRO A 28 -20.67 11.56 -23.26
C PRO A 28 -20.02 12.15 -22.00
N ALA A 29 -18.90 12.85 -22.20
CA ALA A 29 -18.17 13.56 -21.18
C ALA A 29 -19.05 14.60 -20.47
N VAL A 30 -19.30 14.40 -19.17
CA VAL A 30 -19.88 15.42 -18.31
C VAL A 30 -18.78 16.44 -18.01
N VAL A 31 -18.88 17.61 -18.64
CA VAL A 31 -18.15 18.81 -18.25
C VAL A 31 -18.72 19.26 -16.91
N GLY A 32 -18.04 18.90 -15.82
CA GLY A 32 -18.40 19.22 -14.45
C GLY A 32 -17.24 19.91 -13.74
N LYS A 33 -17.33 21.24 -13.68
CA LYS A 33 -16.69 22.24 -12.79
C LYS A 33 -15.55 21.73 -11.89
N ASP A 34 -14.41 22.38 -12.03
CA ASP A 34 -13.23 22.38 -11.16
C ASP A 34 -13.59 22.66 -9.69
N VAL A 35 -14.03 21.61 -9.00
CA VAL A 35 -14.02 21.54 -7.55
C VAL A 35 -12.56 21.44 -7.15
N LYS A 36 -12.04 22.50 -6.50
CA LYS A 36 -10.79 22.39 -5.75
C LYS A 36 -10.98 21.30 -4.71
N ILE A 37 -10.36 20.14 -4.95
CA ILE A 37 -10.25 19.09 -3.95
C ILE A 37 -9.26 19.62 -2.91
N ASP A 38 -9.81 20.10 -1.79
CA ASP A 38 -9.01 20.43 -0.62
C ASP A 38 -8.22 19.17 -0.21
N LYS A 39 -6.89 19.24 -0.30
CA LYS A 39 -5.95 18.18 0.10
C LYS A 39 -5.94 17.90 1.61
N LYS A 40 -7.00 18.28 2.34
CA LYS A 40 -7.09 18.19 3.80
C LYS A 40 -7.71 16.87 4.29
N ALA A 41 -8.27 16.05 3.39
CA ALA A 41 -8.91 14.78 3.75
C ALA A 41 -8.05 13.52 3.51
N PHE A 42 -6.76 13.67 3.18
CA PHE A 42 -5.84 12.56 2.87
C PHE A 42 -4.60 12.57 3.78
N GLU A 43 -4.76 12.67 5.10
CA GLU A 43 -3.62 12.58 6.05
C GLU A 43 -3.81 11.48 7.09
N ALA A 44 -4.70 10.54 6.80
CA ALA A 44 -4.76 9.25 7.45
C ALA A 44 -5.08 8.25 6.34
N GLY A 45 -4.07 7.60 5.76
CA GLY A 45 -4.31 6.40 4.96
C GLY A 45 -5.19 5.43 5.77
N PRO A 46 -5.91 4.49 5.13
CA PRO A 46 -6.70 3.50 5.86
C PRO A 46 -5.84 2.96 7.01
N ALA A 47 -6.39 2.83 8.22
CA ALA A 47 -5.64 2.52 9.44
C ALA A 47 -4.72 1.29 9.31
N THR A 48 -4.97 0.45 8.31
CA THR A 48 -4.15 -0.70 7.90
C THR A 48 -2.78 -0.34 7.31
N ILE A 49 -2.58 0.86 6.78
CA ILE A 49 -1.32 1.30 6.11
C ILE A 49 -0.44 2.16 7.03
N GLN A 50 -1.02 2.81 8.04
CA GLN A 50 -0.28 3.63 9.00
C GLN A 50 0.68 2.79 9.85
N GLN A 51 1.80 3.35 10.28
CA GLN A 51 2.79 2.63 11.08
C GLN A 51 2.21 2.12 12.42
N ALA A 52 1.39 2.95 13.08
CA ALA A 52 0.58 2.61 14.24
C ALA A 52 -0.74 3.41 14.18
N PRO A 53 -1.83 2.98 14.87
CA PRO A 53 -3.12 3.67 14.80
C PRO A 53 -3.11 5.12 15.32
N ASN A 54 -2.19 5.44 16.22
CA ASN A 54 -2.00 6.77 16.82
C ASN A 54 -0.75 7.50 16.32
N TYR A 55 0.04 6.88 15.44
CA TYR A 55 1.27 7.49 14.92
C TYR A 55 1.54 6.99 13.48
N PRO A 56 1.32 7.83 12.46
CA PRO A 56 1.26 7.36 11.07
C PRO A 56 2.61 7.04 10.45
N THR A 57 3.69 7.71 10.88
CA THR A 57 5.02 7.66 10.26
C THR A 57 5.98 6.71 10.98
N THR A 58 7.13 6.44 10.36
CA THR A 58 8.24 5.79 11.05
C THR A 58 8.92 6.78 12.01
N TRP A 59 9.54 6.24 13.06
CA TRP A 59 10.18 7.00 14.14
C TRP A 59 11.65 6.63 14.36
N SER A 60 12.22 5.84 13.45
CA SER A 60 13.66 5.54 13.40
C SER A 60 14.13 5.47 11.96
N THR A 61 15.36 5.92 11.71
CA THR A 61 15.98 5.97 10.37
C THR A 61 16.00 4.61 9.67
N ASN A 62 16.14 3.52 10.44
CA ASN A 62 16.23 2.15 9.91
C ASN A 62 14.90 1.39 10.00
N GLN A 63 13.81 2.03 10.45
CA GLN A 63 12.51 1.38 10.55
C GLN A 63 11.89 1.24 9.16
N ALA A 64 11.52 0.01 8.79
CA ALA A 64 10.71 -0.22 7.61
C ALA A 64 9.27 0.27 7.84
N PRO A 65 8.65 0.95 6.85
CA PRO A 65 7.24 1.29 6.92
C PRO A 65 6.39 0.02 6.98
N ARG A 66 5.21 0.12 7.60
CA ARG A 66 4.26 -1.00 7.66
C ARG A 66 3.94 -1.52 6.25
N PRO A 67 4.03 -2.84 6.02
CA PRO A 67 3.72 -3.41 4.72
C PRO A 67 2.23 -3.18 4.38
N GLY A 68 1.98 -2.62 3.20
CA GLY A 68 0.63 -2.51 2.66
C GLY A 68 0.16 -3.80 1.97
N PRO A 69 -1.12 -3.83 1.52
CA PRO A 69 -1.62 -4.87 0.63
C PRO A 69 -0.74 -4.97 -0.63
N GLY A 70 -0.39 -6.18 -1.04
CA GLY A 70 0.46 -6.40 -2.23
C GLY A 70 1.95 -6.08 -2.05
N SER A 71 2.41 -5.81 -0.83
CA SER A 71 3.85 -5.63 -0.54
C SER A 71 4.70 -6.89 -0.77
N GLY A 72 4.06 -8.06 -0.89
CA GLY A 72 4.70 -9.29 -1.31
C GLY A 72 3.74 -10.48 -1.34
N PRO A 73 4.17 -11.63 -1.90
CA PRO A 73 3.30 -12.80 -2.11
C PRO A 73 2.64 -13.34 -0.83
N ARG A 74 3.22 -13.07 0.34
CA ARG A 74 2.68 -13.46 1.64
C ARG A 74 1.48 -12.62 2.09
N PHE A 75 1.28 -11.42 1.52
CA PHE A 75 0.25 -10.45 1.93
C PHE A 75 -0.94 -10.36 0.94
N GLU A 76 -0.87 -11.03 -0.21
CA GLU A 76 -1.88 -10.97 -1.30
C GLU A 76 -3.27 -11.51 -0.89
N GLN A 77 -3.34 -12.34 0.14
CA GLN A 77 -4.58 -12.94 0.64
C GLN A 77 -4.71 -12.82 2.16
N THR A 78 -3.96 -11.90 2.76
CA THR A 78 -3.98 -11.64 4.20
C THR A 78 -4.92 -10.48 4.49
N ALA A 79 -5.93 -10.71 5.32
CA ALA A 79 -6.75 -9.63 5.85
C ALA A 79 -5.91 -8.76 6.81
N MET A 80 -5.48 -7.60 6.34
CA MET A 80 -4.56 -6.70 7.05
C MET A 80 -5.19 -6.06 8.29
N GLU A 81 -6.52 -5.99 8.38
CA GLU A 81 -7.23 -5.49 9.57
C GLU A 81 -7.04 -6.35 10.83
N PHE A 82 -6.80 -7.65 10.66
CA PHE A 82 -6.62 -8.59 11.78
C PHE A 82 -5.13 -8.82 12.10
N GLN A 83 -4.23 -8.22 11.33
CA GLN A 83 -2.80 -8.30 11.62
C GLN A 83 -2.46 -7.36 12.79
N PRO A 84 -1.53 -7.75 13.68
CA PRO A 84 -1.15 -6.92 14.81
C PRO A 84 -0.82 -5.48 14.40
N ASN A 85 -1.46 -4.52 15.06
CA ASN A 85 -1.24 -3.09 14.86
C ASN A 85 -1.34 -2.35 16.22
N PRO A 86 -0.35 -2.54 17.11
CA PRO A 86 -0.37 -1.92 18.44
C PRO A 86 -0.23 -0.40 18.34
N LEU A 87 -0.65 0.30 19.40
CA LEU A 87 -0.39 1.73 19.55
C LEU A 87 1.11 2.00 19.69
N SER A 88 1.55 3.12 19.13
CA SER A 88 2.89 3.67 19.33
C SER A 88 3.06 4.13 20.77
N ALA A 89 4.06 3.58 21.45
CA ALA A 89 4.45 4.02 22.78
C ALA A 89 5.01 5.46 22.78
N MET A 90 5.56 5.93 21.65
CA MET A 90 6.10 7.28 21.56
C MET A 90 5.01 8.35 21.67
N GLU A 91 3.87 8.12 21.02
CA GLU A 91 2.74 9.04 21.14
C GLU A 91 2.12 8.96 22.53
N LEU A 92 2.07 7.76 23.13
CA LEU A 92 1.56 7.60 24.50
C LEU A 92 2.44 8.33 25.53
N ILE A 93 3.77 8.20 25.46
CA ILE A 93 4.66 8.90 26.39
C ILE A 93 4.70 10.41 26.15
N ALA A 94 4.41 10.87 24.93
CA ALA A 94 4.28 12.30 24.65
C ALA A 94 3.07 12.94 25.35
N GLN A 95 2.05 12.15 25.69
CA GLN A 95 0.88 12.59 26.44
C GLN A 95 1.11 12.60 27.96
N GLU A 96 2.17 11.94 28.46
CA GLU A 96 2.49 11.93 29.89
C GLU A 96 3.01 13.31 30.35
N PRO A 97 2.51 13.82 31.48
CA PRO A 97 2.91 15.13 31.97
C PRO A 97 4.32 15.12 32.56
N ILE A 98 5.01 16.25 32.43
CA ILE A 98 6.29 16.49 33.08
C ILE A 98 6.08 16.55 34.61
N ARG A 99 6.81 15.73 35.36
CA ARG A 99 6.78 15.72 36.82
C ARG A 99 7.88 16.63 37.37
N LEU A 100 7.50 17.56 38.23
CA LEU A 100 8.43 18.48 38.88
C LEU A 100 8.89 17.91 40.22
N VAL A 101 10.19 18.01 40.51
CA VAL A 101 10.78 17.59 41.80
C VAL A 101 11.36 18.79 42.54
N GLN A 102 11.20 18.81 43.86
CA GLN A 102 11.81 19.82 44.72
C GLN A 102 13.25 19.41 45.06
N GLY A 103 14.18 19.68 44.14
CA GLY A 103 15.59 19.35 44.31
C GLY A 103 16.38 19.35 43.01
N ARG A 104 17.69 19.09 43.09
CA ARG A 104 18.58 19.06 41.92
C ARG A 104 18.63 17.72 41.19
N LYS A 105 18.03 16.66 41.73
CA LYS A 105 18.08 15.29 41.20
C LYS A 105 16.68 14.70 41.17
N ALA A 106 16.30 14.12 40.03
CA ALA A 106 15.12 13.28 39.89
C ALA A 106 15.56 11.81 39.82
N VAL A 107 14.77 10.91 40.42
CA VAL A 107 15.01 9.46 40.40
C VAL A 107 13.78 8.80 39.77
N CYS A 108 14.01 7.85 38.86
CA CYS A 108 12.98 7.05 38.22
C CYS A 108 13.30 5.57 38.46
N ASP A 109 12.36 4.83 39.01
CA ASP A 109 12.42 3.39 39.30
C ASP A 109 11.56 2.57 38.33
N GLY A 110 10.90 3.22 37.36
CA GLY A 110 9.96 2.58 36.45
C GLY A 110 8.63 2.17 37.10
N GLY A 111 8.33 2.66 38.30
CA GLY A 111 7.09 2.33 39.03
C GLY A 111 7.12 0.98 39.75
N VAL A 112 8.32 0.42 39.97
CA VAL A 112 8.50 -0.87 40.64
C VAL A 112 8.78 -0.62 42.12
N SER A 113 7.74 -0.54 42.94
CA SER A 113 7.86 -0.59 44.39
C SER A 113 6.88 -1.62 44.97
N PRO A 114 7.33 -2.58 45.81
CA PRO A 114 6.46 -3.43 46.63
C PRO A 114 5.59 -2.64 47.61
#